data_AF-A0A9E5RNI2-F1
#
_entry.id   AF-A0A9E5RNI2-F1
#
_cell.length_a   1.000
_cell.length_b   1.000
_cell.length_c   1.000
_cell.angle_alpha   90.00
_cell.angle_beta   90.00
_cell.angle_gamma   90.00
#
_symmetry.space_group_name_H-M   'P 1'
#
loop_
_entity.id
_entity.type
_entity.pdbx_description
1 polymer ?
#
loop_
_entity_poly.entity_id
_entity_poly.type
_entity_poly.pdbx_seq_one_letter_code
_entity_poly.pdbx_strand_id
1 'polypeptide(L)'
;MARDALTGWLRQAYRIAQLSVQSNIPPAEVQGLLEERVSRRQVLHGGIAIATTLAINPSKQLQSFQTFPNRSASGSDSAVLIVGAGIAGLTAAYHLRQAGVAVDVVEATHRVGGRMRSIANASGIPTAIELGGEFLDTGHTHLRSLAETLGLEIIDLESADVGLRLGTLFFEGNKLDLKAVTEDFLPLAKQIEQDLESLKGWDLTYRSPTPEAMRLDQTSLADYLDAAPISPTLNKLLRIAYTAEHGRNPEDQSCLNLLFMIGTKAGLWQVYGVSDERYHVAGGNEQIPQRLAQTVNNSIETGTVLESLRGTSAIAIRLGCVRDKTALSASTSILC
;
A
#
# COMPACT_ATOMS: atom_id res chain seq x y z
N MET A 1 -2.87 -0.96 3.75
CA MET A 1 -2.50 -2.27 4.32
C MET A 1 -3.70 -3.15 4.14
N ALA A 2 -3.59 -4.25 3.42
CA ALA A 2 -4.71 -5.03 2.89
C ALA A 2 -5.86 -5.25 3.90
N ARG A 3 -7.11 -5.35 3.41
CA ARG A 3 -8.30 -5.83 4.14
C ARG A 3 -8.21 -7.36 4.29
N ASP A 4 -7.06 -7.85 4.74
CA ASP A 4 -6.98 -9.19 5.28
C ASP A 4 -7.85 -9.25 6.53
N ALA A 5 -8.87 -10.11 6.50
CA ALA A 5 -9.80 -10.30 7.59
C ALA A 5 -9.07 -10.67 8.89
N LEU A 6 -7.94 -11.36 8.80
CA LEU A 6 -7.11 -11.69 9.96
C LEU A 6 -6.40 -10.45 10.51
N THR A 7 -5.67 -9.70 9.69
CA THR A 7 -4.98 -8.46 10.12
C THR A 7 -5.97 -7.45 10.72
N GLY A 8 -7.09 -7.19 10.05
CA GLY A 8 -8.11 -6.26 10.55
C GLY A 8 -8.65 -6.67 11.93
N TRP A 9 -8.87 -7.97 12.12
CA TRP A 9 -9.38 -8.53 13.37
C TRP A 9 -8.33 -8.49 14.50
N LEU A 10 -7.06 -8.80 14.19
CA LEU A 10 -5.95 -8.67 15.14
C LEU A 10 -5.72 -7.21 15.56
N ARG A 11 -5.83 -6.26 14.62
CA ARG A 11 -5.77 -4.82 14.95
C ARG A 11 -6.94 -4.38 15.82
N GLN A 12 -8.13 -4.94 15.62
CA GLN A 12 -9.27 -4.68 16.50
C GLN A 12 -9.00 -5.21 17.91
N ALA A 13 -8.54 -6.46 18.03
CA ALA A 13 -8.16 -7.06 19.32
C ALA A 13 -7.08 -6.23 20.02
N TYR A 14 -6.00 -5.88 19.30
CA TYR A 14 -4.94 -5.02 19.80
C TYR A 14 -5.48 -3.65 20.25
N ARG A 15 -6.34 -2.99 19.47
CA ARG A 15 -6.91 -1.68 19.82
C ARG A 15 -7.68 -1.73 21.14
N ILE A 16 -8.48 -2.78 21.34
CA ILE A 16 -9.24 -2.96 22.59
C ILE A 16 -8.28 -3.19 23.75
N ALA A 17 -7.29 -4.08 23.58
CA ALA A 17 -6.26 -4.35 24.59
C ALA A 17 -5.45 -3.09 24.93
N GLN A 18 -5.04 -2.33 23.92
CA GLN A 18 -4.31 -1.07 24.06
C GLN A 18 -5.10 -0.03 24.87
N LEU A 19 -6.38 0.18 24.52
CA LEU A 19 -7.25 1.11 25.25
C LEU A 19 -7.50 0.65 26.68
N SER A 20 -7.64 -0.67 26.90
CA SER A 20 -7.76 -1.26 28.22
C SER A 20 -6.53 -0.95 29.09
N VAL A 21 -5.32 -1.16 28.55
CA VAL A 21 -4.05 -0.84 29.23
C VAL A 21 -3.96 0.66 29.57
N GLN A 22 -4.33 1.55 28.63
CA GLN A 22 -4.22 3.00 28.81
C GLN A 22 -5.24 3.59 29.78
N SER A 23 -6.46 3.07 29.78
CA SER A 23 -7.56 3.57 30.59
C SER A 23 -7.71 2.83 31.92
N ASN A 24 -7.02 1.70 32.09
CA ASN A 24 -7.20 0.77 33.21
C ASN A 24 -8.66 0.26 33.33
N ILE A 25 -9.35 0.12 32.20
CA ILE A 25 -10.72 -0.40 32.09
C ILE A 25 -10.66 -1.82 31.52
N PRO A 26 -11.45 -2.80 32.02
CA PRO A 26 -11.47 -4.16 31.48
C PRO A 26 -11.80 -4.21 29.97
N PRO A 27 -11.19 -5.11 29.17
CA PRO A 27 -11.42 -5.16 27.71
C PRO A 27 -12.88 -5.30 27.31
N ALA A 28 -13.66 -6.09 28.05
CA ALA A 28 -15.09 -6.29 27.77
C ALA A 28 -15.90 -4.98 27.88
N GLU A 29 -15.55 -4.12 28.84
CA GLU A 29 -16.20 -2.82 29.02
C GLU A 29 -15.75 -1.83 27.93
N VAL A 30 -14.45 -1.82 27.58
CA VAL A 30 -13.92 -1.04 26.44
C VAL A 30 -14.63 -1.43 25.14
N GLN A 31 -14.81 -2.73 24.90
CA GLN A 31 -15.51 -3.23 23.72
C GLN A 31 -16.97 -2.74 23.69
N GLY A 32 -17.70 -2.85 24.80
CA GLY A 32 -19.08 -2.35 24.90
C GLY A 32 -19.18 -0.84 24.60
N LEU A 33 -18.25 -0.03 25.13
CA LEU A 33 -18.19 1.41 24.84
C LEU A 33 -17.91 1.73 23.37
N LEU A 34 -17.09 0.92 22.69
CA LEU A 34 -16.82 1.08 21.25
C LEU A 34 -18.05 0.69 20.41
N GLU A 35 -18.72 -0.40 20.76
CA GLU A 35 -19.94 -0.87 20.08
C GLU A 35 -21.10 0.15 20.22
N GLU A 36 -21.27 0.74 21.41
CA GLU A 36 -22.25 1.82 21.63
C GLU A 36 -21.95 3.08 20.81
N ARG A 37 -20.68 3.45 20.63
CA ARG A 37 -20.30 4.60 19.79
C ARG A 37 -20.55 4.34 18.32
N VAL A 38 -20.29 3.11 17.84
CA VAL A 38 -20.56 2.71 16.46
C VAL A 38 -22.06 2.70 16.19
N SER A 39 -22.87 2.16 17.09
CA SER A 39 -24.33 2.13 16.93
C SER A 39 -24.94 3.55 16.89
N ARG A 40 -24.49 4.47 17.78
CA ARG A 40 -24.91 5.88 17.75
C ARG A 40 -24.52 6.58 16.44
N ARG A 41 -23.34 6.28 15.89
CA ARG A 41 -22.88 6.83 14.61
C ARG A 41 -23.66 6.26 13.42
N GLN A 42 -24.00 4.98 13.45
CA GLN A 42 -24.85 4.33 12.44
C GLN A 42 -26.29 4.87 12.46
N VAL A 43 -26.84 5.20 13.64
CA VAL A 43 -28.16 5.85 13.76
C VAL A 43 -28.14 7.27 13.18
N LEU A 44 -27.06 8.03 13.41
CA LEU A 44 -26.90 9.39 12.84
C LEU A 44 -26.69 9.37 11.31
N HIS A 45 -26.02 8.35 10.76
CA HIS A 45 -25.87 8.19 9.31
C HIS A 45 -27.08 7.49 8.63
N GLY A 46 -27.85 6.68 9.35
CA GLY A 46 -29.03 5.98 8.85
C GLY A 46 -30.30 6.83 8.77
N GLY A 47 -30.27 8.08 9.22
CA GLY A 47 -31.41 8.99 9.27
C GLY A 47 -31.63 9.88 8.04
N ILE A 48 -30.81 9.80 7.00
CA ILE A 48 -30.98 10.60 5.76
C ILE A 48 -30.97 9.66 4.54
N ALA A 49 -32.10 9.02 4.30
CA ALA A 49 -32.41 8.38 3.02
C ALA A 49 -33.70 8.99 2.47
N ILE A 50 -33.61 10.24 2.00
CA ILE A 50 -34.61 10.81 1.09
C ILE A 50 -34.09 10.56 -0.31
N ALA A 51 -34.75 9.64 -1.01
CA ALA A 51 -34.54 9.37 -2.42
C ALA A 51 -34.90 10.60 -3.25
N THR A 52 -33.91 11.29 -3.81
CA THR A 52 -34.09 12.18 -4.95
C THR A 52 -33.29 11.63 -6.12
N THR A 53 -33.96 10.80 -6.92
CA THR A 53 -33.52 10.45 -8.28
C THR A 53 -33.56 11.71 -9.14
N LEU A 54 -32.43 12.42 -9.24
CA LEU A 54 -32.17 13.35 -10.32
C LEU A 54 -31.29 12.64 -11.34
N ALA A 55 -31.93 12.20 -12.42
CA ALA A 55 -31.25 11.76 -13.62
C ALA A 55 -30.46 12.93 -14.22
N ILE A 56 -29.13 12.81 -14.27
CA ILE A 56 -28.27 13.68 -15.05
C ILE A 56 -27.45 12.79 -15.98
N ASN A 57 -27.85 12.78 -17.26
CA ASN A 57 -27.09 12.20 -18.37
C ASN A 57 -26.07 13.26 -18.89
N PRO A 58 -25.02 12.89 -19.64
CA PRO A 58 -23.66 13.14 -19.20
C PRO A 58 -22.93 14.09 -20.16
N SER A 59 -22.20 15.04 -19.62
CA SER A 59 -21.14 15.70 -20.38
C SER A 59 -20.09 16.23 -19.41
N LYS A 60 -19.47 15.31 -18.64
CA LYS A 60 -18.07 15.56 -18.29
C LYS A 60 -17.32 15.46 -19.62
N GLN A 61 -17.01 16.62 -20.20
CA GLN A 61 -15.96 16.70 -21.21
C GLN A 61 -14.76 15.98 -20.62
N LEU A 62 -14.51 14.76 -21.09
CA LEU A 62 -13.21 14.11 -20.92
C LEU A 62 -12.21 15.13 -21.43
N GLN A 63 -11.45 15.74 -20.51
CA GLN A 63 -10.31 16.54 -20.90
C GLN A 63 -9.45 15.63 -21.76
N SER A 64 -9.27 16.01 -23.02
CA SER A 64 -8.50 15.20 -23.97
C SER A 64 -7.13 14.95 -23.35
N PHE A 65 -6.77 13.69 -23.19
CA PHE A 65 -5.45 13.27 -22.75
C PHE A 65 -4.40 13.98 -23.58
N GLN A 66 -3.61 14.83 -22.93
CA GLN A 66 -2.53 15.51 -23.60
C GLN A 66 -1.44 14.48 -23.92
N THR A 67 -1.34 14.14 -25.19
CA THR A 67 -0.17 13.47 -25.75
C THR A 67 0.92 14.52 -25.96
N PHE A 68 2.11 14.29 -25.43
CA PHE A 68 3.21 15.25 -25.58
C PHE A 68 3.87 15.13 -26.96
N PRO A 69 4.23 16.25 -27.61
CA PRO A 69 4.87 16.23 -28.92
C PRO A 69 6.24 15.55 -28.87
N ASN A 70 6.58 14.92 -30.00
CA ASN A 70 7.79 14.13 -30.19
C ASN A 70 9.06 14.98 -30.04
N ARG A 71 10.05 14.48 -29.29
CA ARG A 71 11.45 14.88 -29.50
C ARG A 71 12.15 13.73 -30.19
N SER A 72 12.63 13.97 -31.41
CA SER A 72 13.50 13.04 -32.11
C SER A 72 14.72 12.74 -31.22
N ALA A 73 14.98 11.46 -30.99
CA ALA A 73 16.19 10.99 -30.33
C ALA A 73 17.40 11.26 -31.24
N SER A 74 17.87 12.50 -31.25
CA SER A 74 19.13 12.88 -31.88
C SER A 74 19.96 13.67 -30.86
N GLY A 75 20.89 12.97 -30.20
CA GLY A 75 21.94 13.60 -29.37
C GLY A 75 21.64 13.65 -27.87
N SER A 76 22.03 12.58 -27.18
CA SER A 76 22.45 12.46 -25.77
C SER A 76 22.33 13.68 -24.84
N ASP A 77 21.15 13.88 -24.24
CA ASP A 77 20.99 14.23 -22.81
C ASP A 77 19.50 14.47 -22.53
N SER A 78 18.80 13.44 -22.03
CA SER A 78 17.52 13.68 -21.37
C SER A 78 17.77 14.40 -20.05
N ALA A 79 16.94 15.39 -19.73
CA ALA A 79 17.06 16.12 -18.48
C ALA A 79 16.86 15.18 -17.28
N VAL A 80 15.94 14.22 -17.41
CA VAL A 80 15.68 13.22 -16.37
C VAL A 80 15.60 11.82 -16.97
N LEU A 81 16.29 10.87 -16.35
CA LEU A 81 16.18 9.45 -16.65
C LEU A 81 15.48 8.72 -15.51
N ILE A 82 14.35 8.10 -15.79
CA ILE A 82 13.56 7.34 -14.84
C ILE A 82 13.89 5.86 -15.03
N VAL A 83 14.22 5.18 -13.94
CA VAL A 83 14.52 3.75 -13.94
C VAL A 83 13.34 3.03 -13.32
N GLY A 84 12.67 2.19 -14.12
CA GLY A 84 11.47 1.44 -13.76
C GLY A 84 10.20 2.01 -14.39
N ALA A 85 9.55 1.26 -15.28
CA ALA A 85 8.24 1.61 -15.86
C ALA A 85 7.07 0.99 -15.07
N GLY A 86 7.18 0.98 -13.75
CA GLY A 86 6.06 0.74 -12.84
C GLY A 86 5.19 2.00 -12.65
N ILE A 87 4.12 1.89 -11.86
CA ILE A 87 3.20 3.00 -11.59
C ILE A 87 3.92 4.26 -11.06
N ALA A 88 4.93 4.10 -10.20
CA ALA A 88 5.70 5.22 -9.65
C ALA A 88 6.48 5.97 -10.74
N GLY A 89 7.30 5.25 -11.51
CA GLY A 89 8.11 5.84 -12.58
C GLY A 89 7.26 6.44 -13.70
N LEU A 90 6.18 5.79 -14.09
CA LEU A 90 5.28 6.30 -15.13
C LEU A 90 4.48 7.53 -14.67
N THR A 91 4.09 7.59 -13.40
CA THR A 91 3.45 8.78 -12.82
C THR A 91 4.43 9.95 -12.74
N ALA A 92 5.69 9.69 -12.35
CA ALA A 92 6.75 10.70 -12.37
C ALA A 92 7.01 11.23 -13.78
N ALA A 93 7.11 10.32 -14.77
CA ALA A 93 7.29 10.67 -16.18
C ALA A 93 6.14 11.56 -16.68
N TYR A 94 4.90 11.19 -16.37
CA TYR A 94 3.70 11.93 -16.74
C TYR A 94 3.71 13.37 -16.20
N HIS A 95 3.98 13.56 -14.90
CA HIS A 95 4.03 14.90 -14.31
C HIS A 95 5.21 15.75 -14.78
N LEU A 96 6.39 15.15 -14.96
CA LEU A 96 7.55 15.86 -15.52
C LEU A 96 7.27 16.33 -16.95
N ARG A 97 6.62 15.50 -17.77
CA ARG A 97 6.19 15.88 -19.12
C ARG A 97 5.15 16.99 -19.11
N GLN A 98 4.17 16.95 -18.21
CA GLN A 98 3.22 18.05 -18.01
C GLN A 98 3.94 19.38 -17.69
N ALA A 99 5.04 19.31 -16.93
CA ALA A 99 5.87 20.47 -16.62
C ALA A 99 6.84 20.89 -17.75
N GLY A 100 6.81 20.22 -18.92
CA GLY A 100 7.69 20.51 -20.05
C GLY A 100 9.11 19.96 -19.90
N VAL A 101 9.36 19.08 -18.92
CA VAL A 101 10.66 18.45 -18.69
C VAL A 101 10.82 17.23 -19.61
N ALA A 102 11.96 17.15 -20.30
CA ALA A 102 12.30 15.99 -21.11
C ALA A 102 12.66 14.80 -20.21
N VAL A 103 11.99 13.67 -20.43
CA VAL A 103 12.23 12.43 -19.68
C VAL A 103 12.43 11.25 -20.61
N ASP A 104 13.35 10.37 -20.25
CA ASP A 104 13.44 9.00 -20.74
C ASP A 104 13.17 8.03 -19.59
N VAL A 105 12.62 6.87 -19.90
CA VAL A 105 12.27 5.80 -18.98
C VAL A 105 12.93 4.52 -19.46
N VAL A 106 13.67 3.85 -18.59
CA VAL A 106 14.21 2.51 -18.86
C VAL A 106 13.52 1.49 -17.97
N GLU A 107 13.20 0.33 -18.53
CA GLU A 107 12.50 -0.75 -17.85
C GLU A 107 13.24 -2.07 -18.05
N ALA A 108 13.51 -2.75 -16.94
CA ALA A 108 14.30 -3.99 -16.94
C ALA A 108 13.61 -5.12 -17.72
N THR A 109 12.28 -5.20 -17.65
CA THR A 109 11.49 -6.24 -18.29
C THR A 109 11.02 -5.81 -19.69
N HIS A 110 10.39 -6.73 -20.44
CA HIS A 110 9.80 -6.44 -21.75
C HIS A 110 8.38 -5.86 -21.68
N ARG A 111 7.94 -5.37 -20.51
CA ARG A 111 6.61 -4.79 -20.32
C ARG A 111 6.64 -3.65 -19.32
N VAL A 112 5.68 -2.74 -19.45
CA VAL A 112 5.38 -1.74 -18.42
C VAL A 112 4.45 -2.32 -17.35
N GLY A 113 4.21 -1.57 -16.27
CA GLY A 113 3.22 -1.88 -15.24
C GLY A 113 3.81 -2.35 -13.91
N GLY A 114 5.03 -2.87 -13.91
CA GLY A 114 5.71 -3.32 -12.69
C GLY A 114 4.87 -4.35 -11.92
N ARG A 115 4.52 -4.05 -10.67
CA ARG A 115 3.70 -4.91 -9.78
C ARG A 115 2.20 -4.86 -10.06
N MET A 116 1.73 -4.01 -10.97
CA MET A 116 0.35 -4.04 -11.45
C MET A 116 0.33 -4.89 -12.72
N ARG A 117 -0.41 -6.00 -12.68
CA ARG A 117 -0.49 -6.96 -13.77
C ARG A 117 -1.86 -7.59 -13.78
N SER A 118 -2.53 -7.52 -14.92
CA SER A 118 -3.86 -8.04 -15.11
C SER A 118 -3.84 -9.06 -16.27
N ILE A 119 -4.66 -10.11 -16.18
CA ILE A 119 -4.92 -11.02 -17.30
C ILE A 119 -6.40 -10.90 -17.67
N ALA A 120 -6.66 -10.55 -18.92
CA ALA A 120 -8.01 -10.57 -19.48
C ALA A 120 -8.42 -11.99 -19.88
N ASN A 121 -9.72 -12.31 -19.74
CA ASN A 121 -10.34 -13.54 -20.23
C ASN A 121 -9.69 -14.84 -19.70
N ALA A 122 -9.11 -14.77 -18.50
CA ALA A 122 -8.51 -15.95 -17.88
C ALA A 122 -9.60 -16.99 -17.57
N SER A 123 -9.40 -18.22 -18.05
CA SER A 123 -10.31 -19.35 -17.83
C SER A 123 -11.77 -19.10 -18.23
N GLY A 124 -12.02 -18.24 -19.23
CA GLY A 124 -13.36 -17.94 -19.72
C GLY A 124 -14.16 -16.94 -18.85
N ILE A 125 -13.53 -16.36 -17.83
CA ILE A 125 -14.14 -15.31 -17.01
C ILE A 125 -14.07 -13.99 -17.79
N PRO A 126 -15.19 -13.29 -18.06
CA PRO A 126 -15.22 -12.09 -18.90
C PRO A 126 -14.66 -10.84 -18.22
N THR A 127 -14.03 -10.98 -17.06
CA THR A 127 -13.39 -9.89 -16.30
C THR A 127 -11.88 -10.08 -16.26
N ALA A 128 -11.16 -8.99 -16.05
CA ALA A 128 -9.73 -9.08 -15.79
C ALA A 128 -9.50 -9.72 -14.41
N ILE A 129 -8.45 -10.54 -14.32
CA ILE A 129 -7.92 -11.09 -13.08
C ILE A 129 -6.62 -10.37 -12.76
N GLU A 130 -6.52 -9.82 -11.55
CA GLU A 130 -5.28 -9.22 -11.06
C GLU A 130 -4.30 -10.32 -10.61
N LEU A 131 -3.06 -10.22 -11.08
CA LEU A 131 -1.93 -11.03 -10.63
C LEU A 131 -0.99 -10.24 -9.71
N GLY A 132 -1.37 -9.02 -9.37
CA GLY A 132 -0.56 -8.08 -8.62
C GLY A 132 -1.45 -7.15 -7.80
N GLY A 133 -1.11 -5.86 -7.74
CA GLY A 133 -1.88 -4.89 -6.94
C GLY A 133 -3.32 -4.71 -7.46
N GLU A 134 -4.29 -5.21 -6.70
CA GLU A 134 -5.72 -5.21 -7.06
C GLU A 134 -6.54 -4.10 -6.40
N PHE A 135 -6.30 -3.81 -5.13
CA PHE A 135 -7.22 -2.97 -4.38
C PHE A 135 -6.79 -1.50 -4.32
N LEU A 136 -7.78 -0.62 -4.48
CA LEU A 136 -7.70 0.81 -4.27
C LEU A 136 -8.56 1.17 -3.07
N ASP A 137 -7.98 1.92 -2.13
CA ASP A 137 -8.69 2.35 -0.93
C ASP A 137 -9.42 3.69 -1.15
N THR A 138 -10.42 3.98 -0.31
CA THR A 138 -11.02 5.34 -0.23
C THR A 138 -9.96 6.41 0.02
N GLY A 139 -8.91 6.09 0.79
CA GLY A 139 -7.79 6.97 1.06
C GLY A 139 -6.83 7.21 -0.12
N HIS A 140 -6.88 6.41 -1.19
CA HIS A 140 -5.99 6.52 -2.36
C HIS A 140 -6.44 7.64 -3.32
N THR A 141 -6.66 8.84 -2.80
CA THR A 141 -7.21 9.99 -3.56
C THR A 141 -6.44 10.30 -4.83
N HIS A 142 -5.10 10.31 -4.78
CA HIS A 142 -4.26 10.56 -5.96
C HIS A 142 -4.40 9.49 -7.03
N LEU A 143 -4.37 8.20 -6.65
CA LEU A 143 -4.48 7.09 -7.61
C LEU A 143 -5.87 7.04 -8.25
N ARG A 144 -6.93 7.26 -7.46
CA ARG A 144 -8.31 7.32 -7.98
C ARG A 144 -8.50 8.53 -8.91
N SER A 145 -8.00 9.70 -8.51
CA SER A 145 -8.03 10.89 -9.37
C SER A 145 -7.23 10.69 -10.65
N LEU A 146 -6.12 9.94 -10.60
CA LEU A 146 -5.33 9.59 -11.78
C LEU A 146 -6.09 8.63 -12.69
N ALA A 147 -6.74 7.60 -12.15
CA ALA A 147 -7.58 6.69 -12.93
C ALA A 147 -8.75 7.43 -13.59
N GLU A 148 -9.45 8.30 -12.85
CA GLU A 148 -10.49 9.17 -13.41
C GLU A 148 -9.93 10.09 -14.49
N THR A 149 -8.78 10.72 -14.22
CA THR A 149 -8.09 11.58 -15.18
C THR A 149 -7.90 10.79 -16.44
N LEU A 150 -7.32 9.59 -16.36
CA LEU A 150 -7.06 8.60 -17.43
C LEU A 150 -8.30 7.99 -18.08
N GLY A 151 -9.51 8.38 -17.67
CA GLY A 151 -10.78 7.93 -18.26
C GLY A 151 -11.05 6.46 -17.94
N LEU A 152 -10.52 5.96 -16.83
CA LEU A 152 -10.74 4.61 -16.33
C LEU A 152 -11.94 4.60 -15.40
N GLU A 153 -12.80 3.61 -15.58
CA GLU A 153 -13.92 3.35 -14.68
C GLU A 153 -13.42 2.62 -13.44
N ILE A 154 -13.83 3.10 -12.27
CA ILE A 154 -13.53 2.49 -10.98
C ILE A 154 -14.83 1.83 -10.49
N ILE A 155 -14.75 0.54 -10.16
CA ILE A 155 -15.87 -0.23 -9.62
C ILE A 155 -15.76 -0.24 -8.10
N ASP A 156 -16.91 -0.12 -7.43
CA ASP A 156 -17.05 -0.15 -5.97
C ASP A 156 -17.49 -1.55 -5.50
N LEU A 157 -16.56 -2.29 -4.92
CA LEU A 157 -16.74 -3.66 -4.44
C LEU A 157 -17.53 -3.73 -3.13
N GLU A 158 -17.60 -2.65 -2.34
CA GLU A 158 -18.37 -2.63 -1.09
C GLU A 158 -19.86 -2.90 -1.34
N SER A 159 -20.36 -2.51 -2.52
CA SER A 159 -21.74 -2.78 -2.94
C SER A 159 -22.07 -4.27 -3.03
N ALA A 160 -21.09 -5.12 -3.35
CA ALA A 160 -21.26 -6.58 -3.43
C ALA A 160 -21.26 -7.24 -2.05
N ASP A 161 -20.71 -6.57 -1.03
CA ASP A 161 -20.59 -7.09 0.33
C ASP A 161 -21.82 -6.76 1.21
N VAL A 162 -22.79 -6.01 0.69
CA VAL A 162 -23.98 -5.60 1.44
C VAL A 162 -24.75 -6.83 1.95
N GLY A 163 -24.93 -6.91 3.26
CA GLY A 163 -25.63 -8.02 3.93
C GLY A 163 -24.73 -9.18 4.37
N LEU A 164 -23.43 -9.15 4.06
CA LEU A 164 -22.47 -10.11 4.61
C LEU A 164 -22.08 -9.73 6.04
N ARG A 165 -21.90 -10.75 6.90
CA ARG A 165 -21.36 -10.56 8.24
C ARG A 165 -19.85 -10.39 8.12
N LEU A 166 -19.33 -9.25 8.60
CA LEU A 166 -17.89 -9.01 8.67
C LEU A 166 -17.21 -10.07 9.57
N GLY A 167 -16.30 -10.84 8.99
CA GLY A 167 -15.28 -11.67 9.65
C GLY A 167 -15.79 -12.77 10.59
N THR A 168 -15.82 -14.02 10.11
CA THR A 168 -15.77 -15.21 10.98
C THR A 168 -14.46 -15.93 10.71
N LEU A 169 -13.56 -15.94 11.69
CA LEU A 169 -12.26 -16.60 11.57
C LEU A 169 -12.32 -18.02 12.14
N PHE A 170 -11.68 -18.94 11.43
CA PHE A 170 -11.42 -20.30 11.88
C PHE A 170 -9.92 -20.55 11.91
N PHE A 171 -9.44 -21.19 12.98
CA PHE A 171 -8.04 -21.58 13.12
C PHE A 171 -7.95 -22.99 13.68
N GLU A 172 -7.21 -23.86 12.98
CA GLU A 172 -7.10 -25.29 13.32
C GLU A 172 -8.48 -25.96 13.56
N GLY A 173 -9.47 -25.61 12.73
CA GLY A 173 -10.84 -26.13 12.78
C GLY A 173 -11.77 -25.47 13.79
N ASN A 174 -11.26 -24.58 14.65
CA ASN A 174 -12.05 -23.91 15.68
C ASN A 174 -12.41 -22.48 15.28
N LYS A 175 -13.65 -22.06 15.54
CA LYS A 175 -14.03 -20.66 15.40
C LYS A 175 -13.31 -19.82 16.46
N LEU A 176 -12.63 -18.76 16.05
CA LEU A 176 -11.97 -17.84 16.97
C LEU A 176 -12.98 -16.89 17.61
N ASP A 177 -12.80 -16.66 18.92
CA ASP A 177 -13.54 -15.66 19.69
C ASP A 177 -12.69 -14.41 19.87
N LEU A 178 -13.25 -13.25 19.50
CA LEU A 178 -12.55 -11.97 19.56
C LEU A 178 -12.22 -11.60 21.00
N LYS A 179 -13.11 -11.92 21.94
CA LYS A 179 -12.87 -11.63 23.35
C LYS A 179 -11.67 -12.42 23.87
N ALA A 180 -11.63 -13.73 23.63
CA ALA A 180 -10.52 -14.57 24.04
C ALA A 180 -9.18 -14.10 23.47
N VAL A 181 -9.12 -13.75 22.18
CA VAL A 181 -7.87 -13.25 21.58
C VAL A 181 -7.50 -11.86 22.10
N THR A 182 -8.47 -11.00 22.39
CA THR A 182 -8.20 -9.69 22.99
C THR A 182 -7.57 -9.82 24.37
N GLU A 183 -8.09 -10.74 25.20
CA GLU A 183 -7.53 -11.01 26.53
C GLU A 183 -6.10 -11.55 26.44
N ASP A 184 -5.84 -12.47 25.51
CA ASP A 184 -4.50 -13.02 25.24
C ASP A 184 -3.52 -11.98 24.67
N PHE A 185 -4.02 -10.94 24.00
CA PHE A 185 -3.21 -9.84 23.49
C PHE A 185 -2.70 -8.88 24.57
N LEU A 186 -3.36 -8.80 25.74
CA LEU A 186 -3.06 -7.79 26.77
C LEU A 186 -1.57 -7.69 27.16
N PRO A 187 -0.85 -8.80 27.43
CA PRO A 187 0.55 -8.71 27.82
C PRO A 187 1.43 -8.16 26.70
N LEU A 188 1.20 -8.62 25.46
CA LEU A 188 1.91 -8.13 24.29
C LEU A 188 1.56 -6.65 24.01
N ALA A 189 0.30 -6.24 24.20
CA ALA A 189 -0.10 -4.85 24.01
C ALA A 189 0.65 -3.91 24.97
N LYS A 190 0.82 -4.31 26.23
CA LYS A 190 1.61 -3.56 27.21
C LYS A 190 3.08 -3.48 26.81
N GLN A 191 3.66 -4.58 26.33
CA GLN A 191 5.04 -4.60 25.85
C GLN A 191 5.25 -3.67 24.65
N ILE A 192 4.36 -3.74 23.64
CA ILE A 192 4.39 -2.87 22.46
C ILE A 192 4.28 -1.40 22.86
N GLU A 193 3.42 -1.05 23.83
CA GLU A 193 3.34 0.33 24.32
C GLU A 193 4.63 0.83 24.96
N GLN A 194 5.29 -0.02 25.77
CA GLN A 194 6.57 0.30 26.40
C GLN A 194 7.67 0.49 25.36
N ASP A 195 7.75 -0.41 24.38
CA ASP A 195 8.72 -0.32 23.30
C ASP A 195 8.46 0.92 22.43
N LEU A 196 7.21 1.21 22.06
CA LEU A 196 6.86 2.43 21.32
C LEU A 196 7.18 3.72 22.10
N GLU A 197 7.02 3.72 23.42
CA GLU A 197 7.42 4.85 24.28
C GLU A 197 8.94 5.06 24.24
N SER A 198 9.70 3.97 24.29
CA SER A 198 11.17 3.99 24.25
C SER A 198 11.73 4.53 22.92
N LEU A 199 10.94 4.45 21.85
CA LEU A 199 11.27 4.94 20.52
C LEU A 199 10.92 6.43 20.32
N LYS A 200 10.27 7.10 21.28
CA LYS A 200 9.85 8.50 21.10
C LYS A 200 11.05 9.46 21.09
N GLY A 201 11.27 10.07 19.93
CA GLY A 201 12.20 11.16 19.66
C GLY A 201 12.03 11.62 18.21
N TRP A 202 12.07 12.93 17.94
CA TRP A 202 11.59 13.48 16.66
C TRP A 202 12.51 13.18 15.44
N ASP A 203 13.69 12.61 15.66
CA ASP A 203 14.73 12.41 14.63
C ASP A 203 15.13 10.93 14.41
N LEU A 204 14.29 9.97 14.80
CA LEU A 204 14.63 8.55 14.62
C LEU A 204 14.67 8.19 13.13
N THR A 205 15.88 8.02 12.60
CA THR A 205 16.14 7.60 11.22
C THR A 205 17.27 6.57 11.21
N TYR A 206 17.44 5.85 10.10
CA TYR A 206 18.59 4.95 9.94
C TYR A 206 19.94 5.67 10.06
N ARG A 207 19.98 7.00 9.91
CA ARG A 207 21.19 7.82 10.03
C ARG A 207 21.50 8.23 11.47
N SER A 208 20.48 8.24 12.32
CA SER A 208 20.56 8.66 13.72
C SER A 208 19.76 7.70 14.62
N PRO A 209 20.11 6.41 14.67
CA PRO A 209 19.36 5.45 15.47
C PRO A 209 19.70 5.59 16.96
N THR A 210 18.73 5.36 17.84
CA THR A 210 19.01 5.16 19.27
C THR A 210 19.46 3.72 19.52
N PRO A 211 20.21 3.43 20.61
CA PRO A 211 20.57 2.05 20.95
C PRO A 211 19.36 1.11 21.04
N GLU A 212 18.23 1.62 21.55
CA GLU A 212 17.00 0.86 21.67
C GLU A 212 16.34 0.58 20.31
N ALA A 213 16.33 1.57 19.41
CA ALA A 213 15.85 1.35 18.05
C ALA A 213 16.71 0.31 17.31
N MET A 214 18.03 0.33 17.48
CA MET A 214 18.91 -0.70 16.91
C MET A 214 18.62 -2.08 17.48
N ARG A 215 18.41 -2.19 18.80
CA ARG A 215 18.08 -3.44 19.47
C ARG A 215 16.79 -4.04 18.93
N LEU A 216 15.74 -3.23 18.83
CA LEU A 216 14.45 -3.65 18.28
C LEU A 216 14.57 -4.00 16.79
N ASP A 217 15.30 -3.22 16.00
CA ASP A 217 15.47 -3.49 14.57
C ASP A 217 16.28 -4.76 14.28
N GLN A 218 17.18 -5.14 15.19
CA GLN A 218 17.95 -6.38 15.15
C GLN A 218 17.22 -7.58 15.78
N THR A 219 16.03 -7.36 16.36
CA THR A 219 15.20 -8.45 16.90
C THR A 219 14.23 -8.89 15.81
N SER A 220 14.25 -10.18 15.47
CA SER A 220 13.29 -10.70 14.50
C SER A 220 11.86 -10.63 15.06
N LEU A 221 10.85 -10.57 14.19
CA LEU A 221 9.45 -10.66 14.59
C LEU A 221 9.19 -12.00 15.30
N ALA A 222 9.82 -13.08 14.83
CA ALA A 222 9.76 -14.39 15.46
C ALA A 222 10.24 -14.34 16.93
N ASP A 223 11.46 -13.85 17.17
CA ASP A 223 12.05 -13.80 18.51
C ASP A 223 11.26 -12.88 19.44
N TYR A 224 10.74 -11.77 18.92
CA TYR A 224 9.91 -10.84 19.68
C TYR A 224 8.61 -11.49 20.15
N LEU A 225 7.94 -12.26 19.28
CA LEU A 225 6.70 -12.97 19.62
C LEU A 225 6.95 -14.18 20.51
N ASP A 226 8.09 -14.87 20.37
CA ASP A 226 8.43 -16.03 21.19
C ASP A 226 8.81 -15.66 22.62
N ALA A 227 9.36 -14.44 22.81
CA ALA A 227 9.63 -13.89 24.13
C ALA A 227 8.36 -13.33 24.83
N ALA A 228 7.28 -13.09 24.08
CA ALA A 228 6.06 -12.49 24.62
C ALA A 228 5.22 -13.53 25.40
N PRO A 229 4.64 -13.16 26.55
CA PRO A 229 3.78 -14.05 27.33
C PRO A 229 2.36 -14.10 26.74
N ILE A 230 2.24 -14.65 25.53
CA ILE A 230 1.00 -14.86 24.77
C ILE A 230 0.80 -16.34 24.46
N SER A 231 -0.42 -16.75 24.14
CA SER A 231 -0.67 -18.15 23.75
C SER A 231 0.05 -18.52 22.44
N PRO A 232 0.36 -19.82 22.24
CA PRO A 232 0.85 -20.33 20.96
C PRO A 232 -0.07 -20.02 19.77
N THR A 233 -1.39 -19.92 20.02
CA THR A 233 -2.38 -19.58 18.99
C THR A 233 -2.20 -18.14 18.51
N LEU A 234 -2.13 -17.18 19.44
CA LEU A 234 -1.92 -15.77 19.06
C LEU A 234 -0.56 -15.55 18.41
N ASN A 235 0.50 -16.19 18.91
CA ASN A 235 1.82 -16.15 18.29
C ASN A 235 1.76 -16.63 16.81
N LYS A 236 1.15 -17.79 16.54
CA LYS A 236 0.96 -18.31 15.17
C LYS A 236 0.11 -17.36 14.29
N LEU A 237 -0.99 -16.82 14.83
CA LEU A 237 -1.85 -15.89 14.09
C LEU A 237 -1.10 -14.63 13.66
N LEU A 238 -0.29 -14.05 14.55
CA LEU A 238 0.53 -12.87 14.25
C LEU A 238 1.59 -13.18 13.20
N ARG A 239 2.26 -14.35 13.30
CA ARG A 239 3.21 -14.80 12.28
C ARG A 239 2.57 -14.94 10.90
N ILE A 240 1.38 -15.52 10.81
CA ILE A 240 0.64 -15.67 9.55
C ILE A 240 0.27 -14.31 8.97
N ALA A 241 -0.34 -13.44 9.79
CA ALA A 241 -0.75 -12.11 9.36
C ALA A 241 0.43 -11.31 8.79
N TYR A 242 1.53 -11.22 9.52
CA TYR A 242 2.70 -10.45 9.08
C TYR A 242 3.49 -11.11 7.94
N THR A 243 3.37 -12.42 7.76
CA THR A 243 3.88 -13.09 6.56
C THR A 243 3.06 -12.70 5.33
N ALA A 244 1.73 -12.70 5.44
CA ALA A 244 0.84 -12.31 4.35
C ALA A 244 1.02 -10.83 3.96
N GLU A 245 1.15 -9.94 4.94
CA GLU A 245 1.30 -8.49 4.71
C GLU A 245 2.66 -8.10 4.10
N HIS A 246 3.75 -8.78 4.49
CA HIS A 246 5.10 -8.41 4.05
C HIS A 246 5.71 -9.35 2.99
N GLY A 247 5.12 -10.52 2.75
CA GLY A 247 5.65 -11.52 1.83
C GLY A 247 7.01 -12.08 2.26
N ARG A 248 7.30 -12.11 3.57
CA ARG A 248 8.56 -12.63 4.15
C ARG A 248 8.27 -13.45 5.41
N ASN A 249 9.15 -14.37 5.76
CA ASN A 249 9.02 -15.14 7.00
C ASN A 249 9.29 -14.26 8.23
N PRO A 250 8.64 -14.49 9.39
CA PRO A 250 8.83 -13.68 10.60
C PRO A 250 10.26 -13.65 11.14
N GLU A 251 11.07 -14.68 10.86
CA GLU A 251 12.48 -14.77 11.23
C GLU A 251 13.35 -13.78 10.45
N ASP A 252 12.92 -13.40 9.24
CA ASP A 252 13.64 -12.51 8.33
C ASP A 252 13.11 -11.06 8.37
N GLN A 253 12.23 -10.76 9.33
CA GLN A 253 11.58 -9.47 9.50
C GLN A 253 11.96 -8.85 10.84
N SER A 254 12.27 -7.56 10.84
CA SER A 254 12.43 -6.76 12.07
C SER A 254 11.10 -6.68 12.83
N CYS A 255 11.13 -6.78 14.17
CA CYS A 255 9.93 -6.65 14.98
C CYS A 255 9.30 -5.25 14.89
N LEU A 256 10.05 -4.23 14.45
CA LEU A 256 9.54 -2.88 14.21
C LEU A 256 8.38 -2.86 13.20
N ASN A 257 8.32 -3.84 12.28
CA ASN A 257 7.16 -4.02 11.41
C ASN A 257 5.87 -4.20 12.21
N LEU A 258 5.87 -5.01 13.27
CA LEU A 258 4.71 -5.18 14.15
C LEU A 258 4.37 -3.88 14.87
N LEU A 259 5.36 -3.28 15.54
CA LEU A 259 5.18 -2.11 16.40
C LEU A 259 4.57 -0.92 15.64
N PHE A 260 5.06 -0.65 14.43
CA PHE A 260 4.56 0.48 13.62
C PHE A 260 3.27 0.19 12.87
N MET A 261 2.87 -1.08 12.70
CA MET A 261 1.72 -1.47 11.88
C MET A 261 0.47 -1.89 12.63
N ILE A 262 0.63 -2.46 13.84
CA ILE A 262 -0.50 -3.03 14.57
C ILE A 262 -1.48 -1.97 15.10
N GLY A 263 -0.98 -0.75 15.35
CA GLY A 263 -1.78 0.34 15.93
C GLY A 263 -2.81 0.97 14.99
N THR A 264 -3.85 1.57 15.58
CA THR A 264 -4.92 2.30 14.85
C THR A 264 -5.05 3.77 15.30
N LYS A 265 -4.04 4.32 15.99
CA LYS A 265 -4.11 5.69 16.54
C LYS A 265 -4.05 6.72 15.41
N ALA A 266 -5.02 7.64 15.40
CA ALA A 266 -4.94 8.85 14.59
C ALA A 266 -3.85 9.77 15.17
N GLY A 267 -2.96 10.29 14.33
CA GLY A 267 -1.90 11.25 14.72
C GLY A 267 -0.53 10.64 15.04
N LEU A 268 -0.40 9.32 15.16
CA LEU A 268 0.90 8.66 14.98
C LEU A 268 1.09 8.41 13.48
N TRP A 269 2.31 8.64 12.98
CA TRP A 269 2.65 8.26 11.61
C TRP A 269 2.46 6.76 11.47
N GLN A 270 1.51 6.35 10.61
CA GLN A 270 1.32 4.97 10.20
C GLN A 270 1.97 4.83 8.83
N VAL A 271 2.83 3.82 8.64
CA VAL A 271 3.48 3.54 7.36
C VAL A 271 2.42 3.36 6.25
N TYR A 272 1.26 2.81 6.61
CA TYR A 272 0.10 2.67 5.73
C TYR A 272 -1.17 3.19 6.43
N GLY A 273 -2.04 3.90 5.69
CA GLY A 273 -3.35 4.33 6.18
C GLY A 273 -4.33 3.17 6.40
N VAL A 274 -5.58 3.51 6.76
CA VAL A 274 -6.69 2.55 6.77
C VAL A 274 -6.95 2.08 5.34
N SER A 275 -7.02 0.76 5.16
CA SER A 275 -7.42 0.15 3.89
C SER A 275 -8.81 -0.42 4.02
N ASP A 276 -9.65 -0.11 3.04
CA ASP A 276 -10.99 -0.66 2.91
C ASP A 276 -11.12 -1.58 1.68
N GLU A 277 -10.06 -1.72 0.88
CA GLU A 277 -9.98 -2.54 -0.33
C GLU A 277 -11.20 -2.37 -1.26
N ARG A 278 -11.72 -1.15 -1.28
CA ARG A 278 -13.08 -0.93 -1.75
C ARG A 278 -13.20 -0.92 -3.25
N TYR A 279 -12.14 -0.50 -3.95
CA TYR A 279 -12.24 -0.20 -5.36
C TYR A 279 -11.24 -1.00 -6.20
N HIS A 280 -11.58 -1.21 -7.46
CA HIS A 280 -10.66 -1.70 -8.50
C HIS A 280 -11.05 -1.10 -9.86
N VAL A 281 -10.14 -1.11 -10.84
CA VAL A 281 -10.40 -0.58 -12.19
C VAL A 281 -11.14 -1.61 -13.03
N ALA A 282 -12.24 -1.19 -13.67
CA ALA A 282 -12.97 -2.02 -14.63
C ALA A 282 -12.04 -2.45 -15.79
N GLY A 283 -11.89 -3.76 -16.01
CA GLY A 283 -10.98 -4.32 -17.02
C GLY A 283 -9.52 -4.44 -16.56
N GLY A 284 -9.23 -4.15 -15.30
CA GLY A 284 -7.95 -4.43 -14.65
C GLY A 284 -7.09 -3.19 -14.39
N ASN A 285 -6.39 -3.20 -13.27
CA ASN A 285 -5.56 -2.12 -12.75
C ASN A 285 -4.32 -1.87 -13.60
N GLU A 286 -3.81 -2.86 -14.33
CA GLU A 286 -2.68 -2.68 -15.25
C GLU A 286 -2.96 -1.61 -16.32
N GLN A 287 -4.23 -1.30 -16.60
CA GLN A 287 -4.59 -0.20 -17.49
C GLN A 287 -4.08 1.16 -17.02
N ILE A 288 -3.92 1.40 -15.71
CA ILE A 288 -3.40 2.68 -15.20
C ILE A 288 -1.98 2.92 -15.73
N PRO A 289 -0.98 2.07 -15.43
CA PRO A 289 0.35 2.25 -15.99
C PRO A 289 0.38 2.12 -17.52
N GLN A 290 -0.45 1.29 -18.14
CA GLN A 290 -0.49 1.22 -19.62
C GLN A 290 -0.95 2.55 -20.25
N ARG A 291 -1.99 3.20 -19.72
CA ARG A 291 -2.44 4.50 -20.22
C ARG A 291 -1.43 5.60 -19.93
N LEU A 292 -0.76 5.59 -18.77
CA LEU A 292 0.37 6.48 -18.52
C LEU A 292 1.50 6.28 -19.53
N ALA A 293 1.87 5.03 -19.79
CA ALA A 293 2.91 4.71 -20.77
C ALA A 293 2.57 5.24 -22.17
N GLN A 294 1.30 5.19 -22.59
CA GLN A 294 0.86 5.78 -23.87
C GLN A 294 1.12 7.29 -23.96
N THR A 295 1.03 8.02 -22.85
CA THR A 295 1.32 9.47 -22.83
C THR A 295 2.80 9.80 -23.00
N VAL A 296 3.69 8.82 -22.77
CA VAL A 296 5.15 8.97 -22.83
C VAL A 296 5.83 7.92 -23.73
N ASN A 297 5.06 7.25 -24.60
CA ASN A 297 5.43 6.00 -25.29
C ASN A 297 6.74 6.07 -26.08
N ASN A 298 7.09 7.25 -26.59
CA ASN A 298 8.30 7.46 -27.37
C ASN A 298 9.56 7.71 -26.52
N SER A 299 9.45 7.50 -25.21
CA SER A 299 10.52 7.69 -24.24
C SER A 299 10.70 6.50 -23.32
N ILE A 300 10.08 5.35 -23.63
CA ILE A 300 10.23 4.13 -22.83
C ILE A 300 11.07 3.11 -23.58
N GLU A 301 12.17 2.69 -22.96
CA GLU A 301 13.03 1.62 -23.45
C GLU A 301 12.91 0.40 -22.53
N THR A 302 12.31 -0.68 -23.03
CA THR A 302 12.10 -1.95 -22.30
C THR A 302 13.20 -2.98 -22.58
N GLY A 303 13.45 -3.88 -21.62
CA GLY A 303 14.53 -4.87 -21.68
C GLY A 303 15.89 -4.29 -21.32
N THR A 304 15.89 -3.17 -20.59
CA THR A 304 17.05 -2.33 -20.29
C THR A 304 17.26 -2.30 -18.79
N VAL A 305 18.21 -3.12 -18.31
CA VAL A 305 18.54 -3.28 -16.90
C VAL A 305 19.62 -2.29 -16.49
N LEU A 306 19.36 -1.51 -15.44
CA LEU A 306 20.39 -0.69 -14.81
C LEU A 306 21.39 -1.56 -14.04
N GLU A 307 22.67 -1.54 -14.44
CA GLU A 307 23.73 -2.28 -13.75
C GLU A 307 24.60 -1.42 -12.82
N SER A 308 24.81 -0.15 -13.18
CA SER A 308 25.64 0.75 -12.37
C SER A 308 25.26 2.21 -12.57
N LEU A 309 25.41 2.98 -11.50
CA LEU A 309 25.20 4.43 -11.45
C LEU A 309 26.54 5.09 -11.12
N ARG A 310 27.09 5.90 -12.02
CA ARG A 310 28.31 6.67 -11.75
C ARG A 310 28.03 8.16 -11.89
N GLY A 311 28.21 8.92 -10.80
CA GLY A 311 28.21 10.38 -10.84
C GLY A 311 29.52 10.90 -11.42
N THR A 312 29.48 11.66 -12.50
CA THR A 312 30.68 12.18 -13.19
C THR A 312 30.77 13.71 -13.11
N SER A 313 30.64 14.28 -11.90
CA SER A 313 30.29 15.67 -11.54
C SER A 313 28.77 15.85 -11.33
N ALA A 314 28.36 16.95 -10.68
CA ALA A 314 27.07 17.11 -9.97
C ALA A 314 25.77 16.84 -10.78
N ILE A 315 25.85 16.67 -12.10
CA ILE A 315 24.70 16.69 -13.02
C ILE A 315 24.88 15.63 -14.13
N ALA A 316 25.72 14.60 -13.96
CA ALA A 316 25.85 13.58 -15.00
C ALA A 316 25.92 12.18 -14.40
N ILE A 317 24.94 11.36 -14.75
CA ILE A 317 24.86 9.97 -14.36
C ILE A 317 25.04 9.11 -15.61
N ARG A 318 26.06 8.23 -15.61
CA ARG A 318 26.18 7.17 -16.61
C ARG A 318 25.52 5.88 -16.11
N LEU A 319 24.58 5.36 -16.90
CA LEU A 319 23.98 4.04 -16.69
C LEU A 319 24.57 3.03 -17.68
N GLY A 320 24.98 1.84 -17.20
CA GLY A 320 25.30 0.70 -18.07
C GLY A 320 24.08 -0.20 -18.25
N CYS A 321 23.76 -0.56 -19.50
CA CYS A 321 22.62 -1.40 -19.84
C CYS A 321 23.03 -2.65 -20.65
N VAL A 322 22.46 -3.82 -20.30
CA VAL A 322 22.83 -5.14 -20.85
C VAL A 322 22.60 -5.26 -22.35
N ARG A 323 21.48 -4.74 -22.86
CA ARG A 323 21.03 -5.11 -24.21
C ARG A 323 21.94 -4.57 -25.31
N ASP A 324 22.59 -3.41 -25.09
CA ASP A 324 23.39 -2.75 -26.12
C ASP A 324 24.76 -2.21 -25.65
N LYS A 325 25.19 -2.49 -24.41
CA LYS A 325 26.38 -1.85 -23.79
C LYS A 325 26.39 -0.33 -23.94
N THR A 326 25.21 0.27 -24.05
CA THR A 326 25.00 1.70 -24.23
C THR A 326 25.12 2.38 -22.87
N ALA A 327 25.96 3.40 -22.82
CA ALA A 327 25.99 4.32 -21.70
C ALA A 327 24.93 5.40 -21.94
N LEU A 328 23.89 5.44 -21.10
CA LEU A 328 22.95 6.56 -21.10
C LEU A 328 23.50 7.67 -20.20
N SER A 329 23.36 8.92 -20.63
CA SER A 329 23.69 10.12 -19.86
C SER A 329 22.42 10.92 -19.60
N ALA A 330 22.26 11.40 -18.38
CA ALA A 330 21.17 12.30 -18.01
C ALA A 330 21.62 13.30 -16.94
N SER A 331 20.94 14.45 -16.91
CA SER A 331 21.20 15.51 -15.93
C SER A 331 20.80 15.11 -14.51
N THR A 332 19.79 14.26 -14.38
CA THR A 332 19.27 13.74 -13.11
C THR A 332 18.66 12.36 -13.36
N SER A 333 18.65 11.50 -12.35
CA SER A 333 17.94 10.21 -12.41
C SER A 333 16.95 10.04 -11.27
N ILE A 334 15.81 9.41 -11.55
CA ILE A 334 14.85 8.98 -10.53
C ILE A 334 14.82 7.44 -10.56
N LEU A 335 15.15 6.81 -9.44
CA LEU A 335 15.06 5.37 -9.26
C LEU A 335 13.69 5.02 -8.67
N CYS A 336 12.89 4.23 -9.40
CA CYS A 336 11.51 3.89 -9.05
C CYS A 336 11.31 2.38 -8.93
#